data_AF-A0A959VNR1-F1
#
_entry.id   AF-A0A959VNR1-F1
#
_cell.length_a   1.000
_cell.length_b   1.000
_cell.length_c   1.000
_cell.angle_alpha   90.00
_cell.angle_beta   90.00
_cell.angle_gamma   90.00
#
_symmetry.space_group_name_H-M   'P 1'
#
loop_
_entity.id
_entity.type
_entity.pdbx_description
1 polymer ?
#
loop_
_entity_poly.entity_id
_entity_poly.type
_entity_poly.pdbx_seq_one_letter_code
_entity_poly.pdbx_strand_id
1 'polypeptide(L)'
;MPRGRAGAARRRYESYGRSSAGKIADLIAFLVPFLLLSGLALGGGGYDLFARHLTGILAWVLVAVLLLGPWPDRIRPGRSLFLVGGLLLSLSLLSAISSIWSSSVSSSLAEFERGIGYLGIFTASYLTMRTPKQREWFARGIGAGLAVIVLLALGDRLIPGSNRDLE
;
A
#
# COMPACT_ATOMS: atom_id res chain seq x y z
N MET A 1 2.66 54.01 10.84
CA MET A 1 2.92 53.01 9.78
C MET A 1 2.61 51.59 10.31
N PRO A 2 1.65 50.84 9.75
CA PRO A 2 1.14 49.60 10.33
C PRO A 2 1.91 48.36 9.85
N ARG A 3 2.81 47.80 10.68
CA ARG A 3 3.59 46.57 10.39
C ARG A 3 2.91 45.25 10.81
N GLY A 4 1.69 45.28 11.34
CA GLY A 4 1.03 44.10 11.95
C GLY A 4 0.26 43.16 11.01
N ARG A 5 -0.15 43.58 9.82
CA ARG A 5 -1.09 42.79 8.97
C ARG A 5 -0.41 41.73 8.11
N ALA A 6 0.86 41.93 7.71
CA ALA A 6 1.58 41.00 6.84
C ALA A 6 1.89 39.65 7.52
N GLY A 7 2.18 39.65 8.83
CA GLY A 7 2.47 38.42 9.59
C GLY A 7 1.24 37.57 9.90
N ALA A 8 0.04 38.18 9.97
CA ALA A 8 -1.21 37.48 10.23
C ALA A 8 -1.69 36.70 9.00
N ALA A 9 -1.52 37.26 7.79
CA ALA A 9 -1.82 36.58 6.54
C ALA A 9 -0.92 35.35 6.34
N ARG A 10 0.40 35.49 6.53
CA ARG A 10 1.39 34.41 6.35
C ARG A 10 1.13 33.21 7.28
N ARG A 11 0.83 33.46 8.56
CA ARG A 11 0.48 32.39 9.52
C ARG A 11 -0.80 31.64 9.15
N ARG A 12 -1.78 32.32 8.55
CA ARG A 12 -3.05 31.70 8.14
C ARG A 12 -2.87 30.77 6.94
N TYR A 13 -2.00 31.13 5.98
CA TYR A 13 -1.64 30.25 4.86
C TYR A 13 -0.85 29.01 5.29
N GLU A 14 0.11 29.14 6.21
CA GLU A 14 0.86 28.00 6.76
C GLU A 14 -0.04 27.02 7.52
N SER A 15 -1.04 27.54 8.24
CA SER A 15 -2.01 26.72 8.96
C SER A 15 -2.97 25.97 8.02
N TYR A 16 -3.40 26.61 6.93
CA TYR A 16 -4.22 25.99 5.89
C TYR A 16 -3.49 24.87 5.14
N GLY A 17 -2.22 25.07 4.81
CA GLY A 17 -1.38 24.05 4.16
C GLY A 17 -1.17 22.82 5.04
N ARG A 18 -0.94 23.02 6.34
CA ARG A 18 -0.76 21.92 7.30
C ARG A 18 -2.04 21.12 7.54
N SER A 19 -3.21 21.78 7.55
CA SER A 19 -4.52 21.11 7.67
C SER A 19 -4.86 20.27 6.43
N SER A 20 -4.60 20.81 5.24
CA SER A 20 -4.90 20.13 3.97
C SER A 20 -4.01 18.91 3.74
N ALA A 21 -2.70 19.03 4.04
CA ALA A 21 -1.77 17.91 3.97
C ALA A 21 -2.14 16.77 4.94
N GLY A 22 -2.63 17.10 6.14
CA GLY A 22 -3.13 16.11 7.10
C GLY A 22 -4.35 15.34 6.59
N LYS A 23 -5.32 16.05 5.98
CA LYS A 23 -6.51 15.42 5.38
C LYS A 23 -6.17 14.50 4.22
N ILE A 24 -5.26 14.91 3.34
CA ILE A 24 -4.80 14.09 2.21
C ILE A 24 -4.10 12.83 2.71
N ALA A 25 -3.25 12.95 3.74
CA ALA A 25 -2.57 11.81 4.32
C ALA A 25 -3.53 10.82 5.00
N ASP A 26 -4.56 11.32 5.70
CA ASP A 26 -5.63 10.47 6.27
C ASP A 26 -6.42 9.76 5.15
N LEU A 27 -6.72 10.47 4.05
CA LEU A 27 -7.42 9.93 2.89
C LEU A 27 -6.60 8.82 2.22
N ILE A 28 -5.31 9.04 1.99
CA ILE A 28 -4.38 8.03 1.46
C ILE A 28 -4.32 6.82 2.40
N ALA A 29 -4.29 7.04 3.71
CA ALA A 29 -4.26 5.96 4.68
C ALA A 29 -5.49 5.04 4.64
N PHE A 30 -6.63 5.58 4.23
CA PHE A 30 -7.84 4.80 4.00
C PHE A 30 -7.89 4.19 2.59
N LEU A 31 -7.68 4.99 1.55
CA LEU A 31 -7.87 4.61 0.14
C LEU A 31 -6.87 3.55 -0.32
N VAL A 32 -5.63 3.61 0.17
CA VAL A 32 -4.57 2.66 -0.21
C VAL A 32 -4.94 1.22 0.14
N PRO A 33 -5.16 0.84 1.41
CA PRO A 33 -5.49 -0.54 1.75
C PRO A 33 -6.84 -0.96 1.16
N PHE A 34 -7.82 -0.05 1.09
CA PHE A 34 -9.12 -0.33 0.51
C PHE A 34 -9.03 -0.70 -0.98
N LEU A 35 -8.35 0.11 -1.79
CA LEU A 35 -8.17 -0.14 -3.22
C LEU A 35 -7.28 -1.36 -3.48
N LEU A 36 -6.22 -1.55 -2.69
CA LEU A 36 -5.36 -2.72 -2.80
C LEU A 36 -6.16 -4.01 -2.57
N LEU A 37 -6.95 -4.08 -1.50
CA LEU A 37 -7.74 -5.27 -1.17
C LEU A 37 -8.88 -5.50 -2.17
N SER A 38 -9.63 -4.45 -2.49
CA SER A 38 -10.78 -4.56 -3.39
C SER A 38 -10.34 -4.85 -4.83
N GLY A 39 -9.27 -4.20 -5.30
CA GLY A 39 -8.70 -4.43 -6.63
C GLY A 39 -8.14 -5.84 -6.79
N LEU A 40 -7.43 -6.36 -5.77
CA LEU A 40 -6.91 -7.73 -5.78
C LEU A 40 -8.04 -8.77 -5.82
N ALA A 41 -9.14 -8.50 -5.14
CA ALA A 41 -10.31 -9.39 -5.13
C ALA A 41 -11.06 -9.39 -6.46
N LEU A 42 -11.24 -8.22 -7.08
CA LEU A 42 -11.91 -8.09 -8.37
C LEU A 42 -11.07 -8.63 -9.53
N GLY A 43 -9.73 -8.63 -9.40
CA GLY A 43 -8.80 -9.15 -10.40
C GLY A 43 -8.63 -10.68 -10.43
N GLY A 44 -9.63 -11.46 -10.01
CA GLY A 44 -9.56 -12.93 -10.04
C GLY A 44 -9.03 -13.58 -8.75
N GLY A 45 -9.26 -12.95 -7.59
CA GLY A 45 -9.05 -13.61 -6.30
C GLY A 45 -7.59 -13.80 -5.86
N GLY A 46 -6.67 -12.95 -6.35
CA GLY A 46 -5.27 -12.95 -5.94
C GLY A 46 -4.38 -14.05 -6.55
N TYR A 47 -4.94 -14.95 -7.36
CA TYR A 47 -4.19 -16.00 -8.08
C TYR A 47 -3.75 -15.59 -9.49
N ASP A 48 -4.33 -14.53 -10.05
CA ASP A 48 -3.95 -14.02 -11.36
C ASP A 48 -2.55 -13.37 -11.32
N LEU A 49 -1.68 -13.79 -12.26
CA LEU A 49 -0.31 -13.30 -12.37
C LEU A 49 -0.30 -11.79 -12.65
N PHE A 50 -1.18 -11.33 -13.55
CA PHE A 50 -1.23 -9.94 -13.94
C PHE A 50 -1.64 -9.04 -12.77
N ALA A 51 -2.71 -9.41 -12.05
CA ALA A 51 -3.14 -8.71 -10.84
C ALA A 51 -2.02 -8.59 -9.79
N ARG A 52 -1.22 -9.64 -9.59
CA ARG A 52 -0.11 -9.66 -8.64
C ARG A 52 1.03 -8.71 -9.05
N HIS A 53 1.45 -8.73 -10.31
CA HIS A 53 2.51 -7.82 -10.78
C HIS A 53 2.06 -6.36 -10.73
N LEU A 54 0.83 -6.08 -11.14
CA LEU A 54 0.24 -4.73 -11.07
C LEU A 54 0.21 -4.21 -9.62
N THR A 55 -0.19 -5.07 -8.68
CA THR A 55 -0.22 -4.77 -7.25
C THR A 55 1.18 -4.42 -6.71
N GLY A 56 2.19 -5.19 -7.09
CA GLY A 56 3.58 -4.91 -6.70
C GLY A 56 4.09 -3.57 -7.24
N ILE A 57 3.80 -3.26 -8.51
CA ILE A 57 4.17 -1.98 -9.13
C ILE A 57 3.48 -0.82 -8.42
N LEU A 58 2.16 -0.91 -8.20
CA LEU A 58 1.39 0.13 -7.52
C LEU A 58 1.91 0.37 -6.09
N ALA A 59 2.31 -0.68 -5.38
CA ALA A 59 2.90 -0.56 -4.06
C ALA A 59 4.21 0.25 -4.09
N TRP A 60 5.10 -0.02 -5.06
CA TRP A 60 6.36 0.73 -5.19
C TRP A 60 6.16 2.16 -5.67
N VAL A 61 5.22 2.41 -6.59
CA VAL A 61 4.82 3.77 -6.98
C VAL A 61 4.33 4.55 -5.77
N LEU A 62 3.50 3.93 -4.92
CA LEU A 62 3.03 4.54 -3.70
C LEU A 62 4.16 4.81 -2.70
N VAL A 63 5.11 3.88 -2.52
CA VAL A 63 6.32 4.13 -1.72
C VAL A 63 7.06 5.37 -2.25
N ALA A 64 7.27 5.47 -3.56
CA ALA A 64 7.95 6.61 -4.18
C ALA A 64 7.21 7.93 -3.90
N VAL A 65 5.89 7.96 -4.08
CA VAL A 65 5.05 9.15 -3.76
C VAL A 65 5.12 9.52 -2.27
N LEU A 66 5.08 8.53 -1.38
CA LEU A 66 5.13 8.75 0.07
C LEU A 66 6.50 9.24 0.55
N LEU A 67 7.59 8.84 -0.11
CA LEU A 67 8.95 9.27 0.20
C LEU A 67 9.30 10.62 -0.43
N LEU A 68 8.92 10.86 -1.68
CA LEU A 68 9.26 12.06 -2.45
C LEU A 68 8.27 13.21 -2.25
N GLY A 69 7.07 12.92 -1.74
CA GLY A 69 6.02 13.92 -1.54
C GLY A 69 6.41 15.00 -0.52
N PRO A 70 5.92 16.24 -0.69
CA PRO A 70 6.20 17.36 0.21
C PRO A 70 5.35 17.25 1.49
N TRP A 71 5.64 16.26 2.33
CA TRP A 71 4.93 16.03 3.59
C TRP A 71 5.49 16.94 4.70
N PRO A 72 4.63 17.59 5.51
CA PRO A 72 5.07 18.48 6.57
C PRO A 72 5.83 17.77 7.71
N ASP A 73 5.60 16.47 7.87
CA ASP A 73 6.24 15.66 8.91
C ASP A 73 7.35 14.79 8.31
N ARG A 74 8.57 14.95 8.85
CA ARG A 74 9.70 14.09 8.49
C ARG A 74 9.46 12.67 8.97
N ILE A 75 9.58 11.73 8.05
CA ILE A 75 9.48 10.29 8.32
C ILE A 75 10.68 9.90 9.19
N ARG A 76 10.41 9.40 10.40
CA ARG A 76 11.42 8.78 11.25
C ARG A 76 11.25 7.28 11.17
N PRO A 77 12.01 6.58 10.31
CA PRO A 77 11.89 5.13 10.18
C PRO A 77 12.25 4.48 11.52
N GLY A 78 11.32 3.73 12.09
CA GLY A 78 11.53 3.00 13.33
C GLY A 78 12.31 1.71 13.09
N ARG A 79 12.88 1.15 14.17
CA ARG A 79 13.70 -0.07 14.15
C ARG A 79 12.98 -1.28 13.53
N SER A 80 11.65 -1.34 13.66
CA SER A 80 10.82 -2.39 13.05
C SER A 80 10.85 -2.38 11.52
N LEU A 81 10.94 -1.21 10.87
CA LEU A 81 11.03 -1.12 9.40
C LEU A 81 12.32 -1.78 8.91
N PHE A 82 13.44 -1.48 9.58
CA PHE A 82 14.75 -2.04 9.22
C PHE A 82 14.84 -3.53 9.49
N LEU A 83 14.29 -4.02 10.61
CA LEU A 83 14.32 -5.45 10.95
C LEU A 83 13.46 -6.27 9.98
N VAL A 84 12.18 -5.91 9.83
CA VAL A 84 11.23 -6.69 9.01
C VAL A 84 11.52 -6.50 7.52
N GLY A 85 11.78 -5.25 7.10
CA GLY A 85 12.18 -4.95 5.72
C GLY A 85 13.51 -5.59 5.36
N GLY A 86 14.47 -5.60 6.29
CA GLY A 86 15.74 -6.29 6.13
C GLY A 86 15.56 -7.80 5.96
N LEU A 87 14.77 -8.46 6.80
CA LEU A 87 14.48 -9.89 6.67
C LEU A 87 13.83 -10.24 5.32
N LEU A 88 12.82 -9.46 4.90
CA LEU A 88 12.15 -9.65 3.62
C LEU A 88 13.10 -9.47 2.45
N LEU A 89 13.94 -8.43 2.50
CA LEU A 89 14.94 -8.19 1.47
C LEU A 89 15.98 -9.32 1.44
N SER A 90 16.48 -9.75 2.60
CA SER A 90 17.42 -10.86 2.70
C SER A 90 16.84 -12.15 2.15
N LEU A 91 15.58 -12.47 2.45
CA LEU A 91 14.90 -13.65 1.90
C LEU A 91 14.73 -13.55 0.38
N SER A 92 14.38 -12.36 -0.12
CA SER A 92 14.25 -12.12 -1.57
C SER A 92 15.58 -12.31 -2.27
N LEU A 93 16.65 -11.68 -1.75
CA LEU A 93 18.00 -11.81 -2.30
C LEU A 93 18.51 -13.25 -2.21
N LEU A 94 18.22 -13.95 -1.12
CA LEU A 94 18.55 -15.36 -0.99
C LEU A 94 17.86 -16.18 -2.09
N SER A 95 16.59 -15.89 -2.38
CA SER A 95 15.84 -16.56 -3.47
C SER A 95 16.46 -16.27 -4.84
N ALA A 96 16.90 -15.04 -5.09
CA ALA A 96 17.62 -14.67 -6.32
C ALA A 96 18.98 -15.37 -6.43
N ILE A 97 19.75 -15.46 -5.34
CA ILE A 97 21.04 -16.16 -5.31
C ILE A 97 20.85 -17.67 -5.48
N SER A 98 19.82 -18.24 -4.84
CA SER A 98 19.46 -19.65 -5.02
C SER A 98 19.11 -20.00 -6.46
N SER A 99 18.63 -19.03 -7.26
CA SER A 99 18.35 -19.27 -8.69
C SER A 99 19.58 -19.69 -9.50
N ILE A 100 20.78 -19.30 -9.07
CA ILE A 100 22.06 -19.61 -9.75
C ILE A 100 22.35 -21.12 -9.73
N TRP A 101 21.90 -21.81 -8.67
CA TRP A 101 22.14 -23.24 -8.46
C TRP A 101 20.87 -24.08 -8.55
N SER A 102 19.73 -23.45 -8.87
CA SER A 102 18.43 -24.10 -8.91
C SER A 102 18.24 -24.84 -10.23
N SER A 103 17.71 -26.07 -10.16
CA SER A 103 17.23 -26.80 -11.34
C SER A 103 16.08 -26.10 -12.07
N SER A 104 15.39 -25.15 -11.40
CA SER A 104 14.33 -24.33 -11.99
C SER A 104 14.55 -22.86 -11.67
N VAL A 105 15.24 -22.17 -12.58
CA VAL A 105 15.51 -20.73 -12.50
C VAL A 105 14.20 -19.92 -12.41
N SER A 106 13.20 -20.30 -13.21
CA SER A 106 11.89 -19.62 -13.25
C SER A 106 11.18 -19.63 -11.90
N SER A 107 11.26 -20.74 -11.15
CA SER A 107 10.61 -20.83 -9.84
C SER A 107 11.30 -19.96 -8.78
N SER A 108 12.64 -19.94 -8.77
CA SER A 108 13.40 -19.12 -7.81
C SER A 108 13.24 -17.63 -8.10
N LEU A 109 13.17 -17.24 -9.37
CA LEU A 109 12.92 -15.86 -9.77
C LEU A 109 11.51 -15.40 -9.40
N ALA A 110 10.50 -16.27 -9.58
CA ALA A 110 9.12 -15.97 -9.17
C ALA A 110 8.98 -15.73 -7.66
N GLU A 111 9.79 -16.38 -6.83
CA GLU A 111 9.81 -16.16 -5.38
C GLU A 111 10.55 -14.87 -5.01
N PHE A 112 11.63 -14.51 -5.72
CA PHE A 112 12.28 -13.21 -5.59
C PHE A 112 11.30 -12.06 -5.90
N GLU A 113 10.59 -12.15 -7.03
CA GLU A 113 9.58 -11.16 -7.41
C GLU A 113 8.46 -11.05 -6.37
N ARG A 114 8.07 -12.19 -5.77
CA ARG A 114 7.09 -12.20 -4.67
C ARG A 114 7.60 -11.45 -3.45
N GLY A 115 8.84 -11.72 -3.05
CA GLY A 115 9.48 -11.07 -1.92
C GLY A 115 9.60 -9.56 -2.10
N ILE A 116 9.98 -9.09 -3.30
CA ILE A 116 10.04 -7.66 -3.64
C ILE A 116 8.65 -7.01 -3.64
N GLY A 117 7.62 -7.71 -4.10
CA GLY A 117 6.24 -7.25 -4.03
C GLY A 117 5.77 -7.07 -2.59
N TYR A 118 6.00 -8.07 -1.74
CA TYR A 118 5.66 -8.01 -0.31
C TYR A 118 6.44 -6.92 0.43
N LEU A 119 7.72 -6.72 0.09
CA LEU A 119 8.52 -5.63 0.64
C LEU A 119 7.93 -4.26 0.29
N GLY A 120 7.47 -4.08 -0.96
CA GLY A 120 6.80 -2.86 -1.40
C GLY A 120 5.51 -2.58 -0.62
N ILE A 121 4.64 -3.59 -0.49
CA ILE A 121 3.37 -3.47 0.26
C ILE A 121 3.61 -3.17 1.74
N PHE A 122 4.56 -3.88 2.37
CA PHE A 122 4.94 -3.64 3.76
C PHE A 122 5.46 -2.22 3.96
N THR A 123 6.38 -1.78 3.09
CA THR A 123 6.96 -0.44 3.16
C THR A 123 5.88 0.63 2.95
N ALA A 124 5.02 0.48 1.95
CA ALA A 124 3.92 1.41 1.70
C ALA A 124 2.97 1.51 2.91
N SER A 125 2.58 0.38 3.48
CA SER A 125 1.72 0.31 4.66
C SER A 125 2.37 0.99 5.86
N TYR A 126 3.65 0.72 6.11
CA TYR A 126 4.40 1.34 7.19
C TYR A 126 4.52 2.86 7.03
N LEU A 127 4.83 3.32 5.82
CA LEU A 127 4.94 4.75 5.50
C LEU A 127 3.61 5.49 5.59
N THR A 128 2.50 4.77 5.50
CA THR A 128 1.14 5.30 5.61
C THR A 128 0.72 5.47 7.08
N MET A 129 1.20 4.62 7.99
CA MET A 129 0.87 4.59 9.42
C MET A 129 1.72 5.55 10.28
N ARG A 130 1.87 6.82 9.89
CA ARG A 130 2.77 7.75 10.60
C ARG A 130 2.20 8.24 11.92
N THR A 131 0.88 8.39 12.03
CA THR A 131 0.19 8.87 13.24
C THR A 131 -0.78 7.83 13.79
N PRO A 132 -1.14 7.88 15.09
CA PRO A 132 -2.18 7.00 15.65
C PRO A 132 -3.51 7.12 14.91
N LYS A 133 -3.87 8.33 14.47
CA LYS A 133 -5.06 8.57 13.64
C LYS A 133 -4.97 7.87 12.28
N GLN A 134 -3.84 7.95 11.59
CA GLN A 134 -3.63 7.25 10.31
C GLN A 134 -3.67 5.73 10.47
N ARG A 135 -3.16 5.19 11.57
CA ARG A 135 -3.28 3.75 11.89
C ARG A 135 -4.74 3.31 11.99
N GLU A 136 -5.57 4.14 12.62
CA GLU A 136 -7.01 3.89 12.72
C GLU A 136 -7.69 3.95 11.34
N TRP A 137 -7.40 4.96 10.52
CA TRP A 137 -7.93 5.05 9.15
C TRP A 137 -7.49 3.88 8.26
N PHE A 138 -6.25 3.43 8.40
CA PHE A 138 -5.74 2.26 7.71
C PHE A 138 -6.47 0.98 8.13
N ALA A 139 -6.67 0.77 9.43
CA ALA A 139 -7.45 -0.37 9.94
C ALA A 139 -8.90 -0.34 9.44
N ARG A 140 -9.52 0.85 9.37
CA ARG A 140 -10.86 1.03 8.78
C ARG A 140 -10.88 0.72 7.29
N GLY A 141 -9.86 1.14 6.54
CA GLY A 141 -9.72 0.83 5.11
C GLY A 141 -9.58 -0.67 4.85
N ILE A 142 -8.79 -1.36 5.69
CA ILE A 142 -8.70 -2.84 5.68
C ILE A 142 -10.08 -3.46 5.94
N GLY A 143 -10.77 -3.04 6.99
CA GLY A 143 -12.09 -3.58 7.34
C GLY A 143 -13.12 -3.37 6.23
N ALA A 144 -13.12 -2.19 5.60
CA ALA A 144 -13.99 -1.89 4.47
C ALA A 144 -13.69 -2.77 3.25
N GLY A 145 -12.41 -2.95 2.91
CA GLY A 145 -12.00 -3.84 1.82
C GLY A 145 -12.43 -5.29 2.08
N LEU A 146 -12.16 -5.80 3.28
CA LEU A 146 -12.61 -7.13 3.71
C LEU A 146 -14.12 -7.31 3.64
N ALA A 147 -14.90 -6.31 4.09
CA ALA A 147 -16.35 -6.36 4.01
C ALA A 147 -16.82 -6.48 2.55
N VAL A 148 -16.23 -5.71 1.63
CA VAL A 148 -16.53 -5.81 0.19
C VAL A 148 -16.20 -7.21 -0.34
N ILE A 149 -15.03 -7.75 0.00
CA ILE A 149 -14.63 -9.10 -0.42
C ILE A 149 -15.62 -10.15 0.07
N VAL A 150 -16.00 -10.08 1.35
CA VAL A 150 -16.96 -11.01 1.96
C VAL A 150 -18.32 -10.89 1.28
N LEU A 151 -18.79 -9.67 0.99
CA LEU A 151 -20.06 -9.45 0.28
C LEU A 151 -20.03 -10.00 -1.15
N LEU A 152 -18.93 -9.80 -1.88
CA LEU A 152 -18.74 -10.35 -3.21
C LEU A 152 -18.70 -11.89 -3.18
N ALA A 153 -17.95 -12.47 -2.24
CA ALA A 153 -17.87 -13.92 -2.06
C ALA A 153 -19.22 -14.53 -1.64
N LEU A 154 -20.01 -13.82 -0.82
CA LEU A 154 -21.37 -14.21 -0.50
C LEU A 154 -22.27 -14.15 -1.73
N GLY A 155 -22.16 -13.09 -2.55
CA GLY A 155 -22.91 -12.94 -3.80
C GLY A 155 -22.63 -14.10 -4.77
N ASP A 156 -21.35 -14.44 -4.95
CA ASP A 156 -20.92 -15.56 -5.78
C ASP A 156 -21.42 -16.91 -5.23
N ARG A 157 -21.42 -17.08 -3.90
CA ARG A 157 -22.00 -18.27 -3.25
C ARG A 157 -23.52 -18.37 -3.35
N LEU A 158 -24.23 -17.23 -3.35
CA LEU A 158 -25.69 -17.18 -3.36
C LEU A 158 -26.27 -17.27 -4.78
N ILE A 159 -25.43 -17.05 -5.82
CA ILE A 159 -25.81 -17.20 -7.23
C ILE A 159 -24.91 -18.27 -7.89
N PRO A 160 -25.08 -19.56 -7.54
CA PRO A 160 -24.38 -20.63 -8.25
C PRO A 160 -25.00 -20.81 -9.64
N GLY A 161 -24.50 -20.10 -10.66
CA GLY A 161 -24.93 -20.32 -12.05
C GLY A 161 -24.73 -19.22 -13.10
N SER A 162 -24.20 -18.04 -12.78
CA SER A 162 -24.12 -16.95 -13.79
C SER A 162 -23.01 -17.09 -14.84
N ASN A 163 -22.14 -18.12 -14.75
CA ASN A 163 -20.89 -18.17 -15.52
C ASN A 163 -20.73 -19.43 -16.40
N ARG A 164 -21.79 -19.93 -17.06
CA ARG A 164 -21.69 -21.17 -17.88
C ARG A 164 -22.20 -21.13 -19.33
N ASP A 165 -22.68 -20.01 -19.87
CA ASP A 165 -23.48 -20.11 -21.10
C ASP A 165 -22.99 -19.29 -22.31
N LEU A 166 -21.75 -18.77 -22.36
CA LEU A 166 -21.35 -17.89 -23.48
C LEU A 166 -19.98 -18.06 -24.15
N GLU A 167 -19.21 -19.14 -23.97
CA GLU A 167 -18.15 -19.53 -24.94
C GLU A 167 -17.96 -21.05 -25.04
#